data_AF-A0A2S2PE53-F1
#
_entry.id   AF-A0A2S2PE53-F1
#
_cell.length_a   1.000
_cell.length_b   1.000
_cell.length_c   1.000
_cell.angle_alpha   90.00
_cell.angle_beta   90.00
_cell.angle_gamma   90.00
#
_symmetry.space_group_name_H-M   'P 1'
#
loop_
_entity.id
_entity.type
_entity.pdbx_description
1 polymer ?
#
loop_
_entity_poly.entity_id
_entity_poly.type
_entity_poly.pdbx_seq_one_letter_code
_entity_poly.pdbx_strand_id
1 'polypeptide(L)'
;YSLLSSYLLNYFTFIIFLELSDHQFLKKFRLTKVLVQDLINLLTPYLIEPSRSSSIPIQIKVLTALRFFASGSYQLDIGDNKSSALSQPSVSRCIAEVSDALGRFL
;
A
#
# COMPACT_ATOMS: atom_id res chain seq x y z
N TYR A 1 10.58 -13.57 14.20
CA TYR A 1 10.01 -12.21 14.04
C TYR A 1 9.97 -11.72 12.59
N SER A 2 10.93 -12.04 11.72
CA SER A 2 10.98 -11.57 10.31
C SER A 2 10.00 -12.26 9.35
N LEU A 3 9.67 -13.54 9.57
CA LEU A 3 8.71 -14.29 8.74
C LEU A 3 7.26 -13.90 9.04
N LEU A 4 6.86 -13.86 10.32
CA LEU A 4 5.50 -13.50 10.74
C LEU A 4 5.05 -12.13 10.22
N SER A 5 5.94 -11.12 10.24
CA SER A 5 5.65 -9.80 9.67
C SER A 5 5.38 -9.84 8.16
N SER A 6 6.16 -10.64 7.42
CA SER A 6 5.96 -10.82 5.97
C SER A 6 4.66 -11.54 5.63
N TYR A 7 4.28 -12.55 6.43
CA TYR A 7 2.99 -13.25 6.27
C TYR A 7 1.82 -12.33 6.59
N LEU A 8 1.92 -11.53 7.66
CA LEU A 8 0.88 -10.56 8.00
C LEU A 8 0.69 -9.50 6.91
N LEU A 9 1.77 -9.01 6.29
CA LEU A 9 1.69 -8.05 5.19
C LEU A 9 1.09 -8.68 3.92
N ASN A 10 1.48 -9.91 3.59
CA ASN A 10 0.86 -10.64 2.46
C ASN A 10 -0.62 -10.94 2.71
N TYR A 11 -0.96 -11.36 3.93
CA TYR A 11 -2.33 -11.60 4.37
C TYR A 11 -3.15 -10.31 4.35
N PHE A 12 -2.57 -9.18 4.70
CA PHE A 12 -3.23 -7.87 4.62
C PHE A 12 -3.54 -7.47 3.17
N THR A 13 -2.62 -7.68 2.22
CA THR A 13 -2.89 -7.48 0.78
C THR A 13 -4.04 -8.37 0.31
N PHE A 14 -3.98 -9.66 0.70
CA PHE A 14 -4.99 -10.66 0.35
C PHE A 14 -6.37 -10.29 0.91
N ILE A 15 -6.45 -9.90 2.18
CA ILE A 15 -7.67 -9.38 2.82
C ILE A 15 -8.21 -8.17 2.07
N ILE A 16 -7.37 -7.18 1.75
CA ILE A 16 -7.83 -5.97 1.07
C ILE A 16 -8.47 -6.29 -0.29
N PHE A 17 -7.87 -7.20 -1.05
CA PHE A 17 -8.37 -7.56 -2.37
C PHE A 17 -9.58 -8.49 -2.33
N LEU A 18 -9.68 -9.37 -1.32
CA LEU A 18 -10.72 -10.41 -1.29
C LEU A 18 -11.87 -10.12 -0.34
N GLU A 19 -11.63 -9.53 0.84
CA GLU A 19 -12.70 -9.28 1.82
C GLU A 19 -13.50 -8.01 1.51
N LEU A 20 -12.90 -7.01 0.88
CA LEU A 20 -13.64 -5.80 0.48
C LEU A 20 -14.46 -6.06 -0.77
N SER A 21 -15.75 -5.71 -0.74
CA SER A 21 -16.55 -5.65 -1.96
C SER A 21 -16.00 -4.58 -2.92
N ASP A 22 -16.26 -4.69 -4.21
CA ASP A 22 -15.73 -3.72 -5.19
C ASP A 22 -16.18 -2.29 -4.88
N HIS A 23 -17.40 -2.10 -4.38
CA HIS A 23 -17.89 -0.81 -3.93
C HIS A 23 -17.13 -0.27 -2.71
N GLN A 24 -16.85 -1.12 -1.71
CA GLN A 24 -16.05 -0.73 -0.54
C GLN A 24 -14.62 -0.40 -0.93
N PHE A 25 -14.03 -1.20 -1.81
CA PHE A 25 -12.68 -1.00 -2.34
C PHE A 25 -12.59 0.33 -3.10
N LEU A 26 -13.53 0.58 -4.01
CA LEU A 26 -13.60 1.83 -4.78
C LEU A 26 -13.76 3.05 -3.85
N LYS A 27 -14.61 2.96 -2.83
CA LYS A 27 -14.76 4.03 -1.83
C LYS A 27 -13.46 4.26 -1.04
N LYS A 28 -12.71 3.20 -0.75
CA LYS A 28 -11.49 3.21 0.09
C LYS A 28 -10.25 3.70 -0.65
N PHE A 29 -10.08 3.32 -1.91
CA PHE A 29 -8.89 3.59 -2.72
C PHE A 29 -9.13 4.52 -3.92
N ARG A 30 -10.39 4.87 -4.22
CA ARG A 30 -10.81 5.68 -5.39
C ARG A 30 -10.47 5.07 -6.76
N LEU A 31 -10.01 3.82 -6.77
CA LEU A 31 -9.73 3.01 -7.93
C LEU A 31 -10.40 1.65 -7.79
N THR A 32 -10.72 1.01 -8.91
CA THR A 32 -11.19 -0.39 -8.91
C THR A 32 -10.03 -1.33 -8.62
N LYS A 33 -10.32 -2.57 -8.19
CA LYS A 33 -9.28 -3.58 -7.95
C LYS A 33 -8.41 -3.84 -9.19
N VAL A 34 -9.05 -3.86 -10.37
CA VAL A 34 -8.38 -4.01 -11.66
C VAL A 34 -7.38 -2.88 -11.90
N LEU A 35 -7.82 -1.63 -11.78
CA LEU A 35 -6.95 -0.47 -11.99
C LEU A 35 -5.79 -0.40 -10.97
N VAL A 36 -6.02 -0.83 -9.73
CA VAL A 36 -4.94 -0.93 -8.75
C VAL A 36 -3.93 -2.00 -9.15
N GLN A 37 -4.38 -3.17 -9.64
CA GLN A 37 -3.48 -4.21 -10.11
C GLN A 37 -2.66 -3.76 -11.32
N ASP A 38 -3.30 -3.06 -12.27
CA ASP A 38 -2.61 -2.48 -13.43
C ASP A 38 -1.57 -1.45 -12.99
N LEU A 39 -1.94 -0.57 -12.05
CA LEU A 39 -1.02 0.42 -11.50
C LEU A 39 0.17 -0.23 -10.78
N ILE A 40 -0.06 -1.31 -10.01
CA ILE A 40 1.02 -2.07 -9.36
C ILE A 40 2.00 -2.59 -10.42
N ASN A 41 1.49 -3.22 -11.49
CA ASN A 41 2.33 -3.77 -12.55
C ASN A 41 3.14 -2.67 -13.26
N LEU A 42 2.49 -1.52 -13.49
CA LEU A 42 3.08 -0.35 -14.15
C LEU A 42 4.20 0.29 -13.33
N LEU A 43 4.01 0.39 -12.02
CA LEU A 43 4.98 1.01 -11.11
C LEU A 43 6.08 0.06 -10.64
N THR A 44 5.86 -1.26 -10.69
CA THR A 44 6.84 -2.29 -10.28
C THR A 44 8.27 -2.04 -10.78
N PRO A 45 8.52 -1.73 -12.08
CA PRO A 45 9.90 -1.48 -12.56
C PRO A 45 10.55 -0.21 -11.98
N TYR A 46 9.78 0.70 -11.39
CA TYR A 46 10.27 1.95 -10.81
C TYR A 46 10.36 1.91 -9.28
N LEU A 47 9.89 0.84 -8.65
CA LEU A 47 9.87 0.68 -7.19
C LEU A 47 11.05 -0.18 -6.72
N ILE A 48 11.48 0.05 -5.48
CA ILE A 48 12.59 -0.67 -4.87
C ILE A 48 12.13 -2.10 -4.53
N GLU A 49 12.76 -3.08 -5.16
CA GLU A 49 12.46 -4.48 -4.90
C GLU A 49 12.76 -4.87 -3.44
N PRO A 50 11.85 -5.61 -2.77
CA PRO A 50 12.07 -6.11 -1.43
C PRO A 50 13.26 -7.07 -1.36
N SER A 51 14.39 -6.64 -0.79
CA SER A 51 15.61 -7.47 -0.67
C SER A 51 15.66 -8.37 0.57
N ARG A 52 14.74 -8.21 1.52
CA ARG A 52 14.65 -8.98 2.78
C ARG A 52 13.21 -9.43 2.99
N SER A 53 13.02 -10.54 3.71
CA SER A 53 11.66 -11.04 4.00
C SER A 53 10.81 -10.01 4.76
N SER A 54 11.42 -9.18 5.60
CA SER A 54 10.74 -8.13 6.36
C SER A 54 10.51 -6.84 5.56
N SER A 55 10.98 -6.77 4.31
CA SER A 55 10.78 -5.60 3.46
C SER A 55 9.31 -5.52 3.02
N ILE A 56 8.81 -4.29 2.92
CA ILE A 56 7.41 -4.05 2.56
C ILE A 56 7.19 -4.45 1.10
N PRO A 57 6.23 -5.36 0.80
CA PRO A 57 5.93 -5.75 -0.58
C PRO A 57 5.46 -4.57 -1.43
N ILE A 58 5.75 -4.61 -2.73
CA ILE A 58 5.39 -3.54 -3.69
C ILE A 58 3.89 -3.23 -3.65
N GLN A 59 3.05 -4.26 -3.61
CA GLN A 59 1.60 -4.13 -3.52
C GLN A 59 1.18 -3.32 -2.30
N ILE A 60 1.80 -3.57 -1.15
CA ILE A 60 1.54 -2.83 0.09
C ILE A 60 1.99 -1.38 -0.05
N LYS A 61 3.18 -1.13 -0.61
CA LYS A 61 3.67 0.25 -0.83
C LYS A 61 2.66 1.06 -1.63
N VAL A 62 2.18 0.49 -2.75
CA VAL A 62 1.19 1.13 -3.65
C VAL A 62 -0.15 1.32 -2.93
N LEU A 63 -0.69 0.30 -2.26
CA LEU A 63 -1.96 0.40 -1.53
C LEU A 63 -1.90 1.43 -0.39
N THR A 64 -0.78 1.50 0.33
CA THR A 64 -0.55 2.47 1.39
C THR A 64 -0.54 3.90 0.84
N ALA A 65 0.18 4.14 -0.26
CA ALA A 65 0.22 5.43 -0.92
C ALA A 65 -1.16 5.84 -1.48
N LEU A 66 -1.84 4.92 -2.20
CA LEU A 66 -3.19 5.15 -2.70
C LEU A 66 -4.18 5.48 -1.60
N ARG A 67 -4.11 4.78 -0.46
CA ARG A 67 -4.95 5.08 0.69
C ARG A 67 -4.71 6.49 1.22
N PHE A 68 -3.46 6.94 1.27
CA PHE A 68 -3.12 8.30 1.64
C PHE A 68 -3.68 9.33 0.64
N PHE A 69 -3.44 9.14 -0.67
CA PHE A 69 -3.95 10.04 -1.72
C PHE A 69 -5.48 10.12 -1.73
N ALA A 70 -6.17 8.98 -1.56
CA ALA A 70 -7.63 8.89 -1.54
C ALA A 70 -8.28 9.56 -0.33
N SER A 71 -7.56 9.63 0.80
CA SER A 71 -8.08 10.15 2.08
C SER A 71 -7.54 11.53 2.45
N GLY A 72 -6.48 12.01 1.79
CA GLY A 72 -5.80 13.28 2.10
C GLY A 72 -5.23 13.36 3.51
N SER A 73 -5.10 12.22 4.21
CA SER A 73 -5.08 12.21 5.67
C SER A 73 -3.67 12.15 6.24
N TYR A 74 -3.21 13.30 6.74
CA TYR A 74 -2.28 13.39 7.87
C TYR A 74 -2.95 13.05 9.22
N GLN A 75 -4.29 12.98 9.26
CA GLN A 75 -5.09 12.87 10.50
C GLN A 75 -5.45 11.44 10.92
N LEU A 76 -5.26 10.43 10.07
CA LEU A 76 -5.47 9.02 10.43
C LEU A 76 -4.46 8.54 11.50
N ASP A 77 -3.35 9.27 11.68
CA ASP A 77 -2.26 8.96 12.63
C ASP A 77 -2.66 9.03 14.11
N ILE A 78 -3.73 9.75 14.48
CA ILE A 78 -4.09 9.97 15.90
C ILE A 78 -5.12 8.95 16.41
N GLY A 79 -5.95 8.37 15.53
CA GLY A 79 -7.09 7.53 15.93
C GLY A 79 -6.99 6.02 15.60
N ASP A 80 -6.33 5.66 14.49
CA ASP A 80 -6.45 4.30 13.89
C ASP A 80 -5.13 3.51 13.87
N ASN A 81 -4.04 4.08 14.39
CA ASN A 81 -2.70 3.49 14.32
C ASN A 81 -2.49 2.20 15.16
N LYS A 82 -3.50 1.75 15.91
CA LYS A 82 -3.44 0.45 16.61
C LYS A 82 -3.70 -0.75 15.68
N SER A 83 -4.22 -0.51 14.47
CA SER A 83 -4.60 -1.55 13.51
C SER A 83 -3.75 -1.57 12.23
N SER A 84 -2.84 -0.60 12.04
CA SER A 84 -2.00 -0.52 10.85
C SER A 84 -0.76 -1.43 11.00
N ALA A 85 -0.52 -2.31 10.02
CA ALA A 85 0.62 -3.22 10.03
C ALA A 85 1.98 -2.53 9.80
N LEU A 86 1.99 -1.20 9.62
CA LEU A 86 3.16 -0.39 9.26
C LEU A 86 3.32 0.80 10.21
N SER A 87 4.56 1.09 10.58
CA SER A 87 4.88 2.31 11.33
C SER A 87 4.73 3.57 10.46
N GLN A 88 4.45 4.72 11.09
CA GLN A 88 4.31 6.01 10.41
C GLN A 88 5.52 6.39 9.53
N PRO A 89 6.79 6.17 9.95
CA PRO A 89 7.94 6.36 9.05
C PRO A 89 7.95 5.41 7.84
N SER A 90 7.39 4.21 7.99
CA SER A 90 7.27 3.26 6.88
C SER A 90 6.20 3.69 5.89
N VAL A 91 5.07 4.21 6.39
CA VAL A 91 4.02 4.81 5.55
C VAL A 91 4.58 5.99 4.76
N SER A 92 5.30 6.91 5.42
CA SER A 92 5.94 8.07 4.77
C SER A 92 6.89 7.64 3.64
N ARG A 93 7.75 6.64 3.89
CA ARG A 93 8.64 6.08 2.85
C ARG A 93 7.87 5.49 1.66
N CYS A 94 6.77 4.77 1.90
CA CYS A 94 5.95 4.23 0.82
C CYS A 94 5.34 5.35 -0.04
N ILE A 95 4.84 6.42 0.58
CA ILE A 95 4.27 7.58 -0.12
C ILE A 95 5.33 8.25 -0.99
N ALA A 96 6.53 8.48 -0.45
CA ALA A 96 7.62 9.11 -1.19
C ALA A 96 8.08 8.25 -2.38
N GLU A 97 8.27 6.94 -2.16
CA GLU A 97 8.70 6.00 -3.18
C GLU A 97 7.68 5.87 -4.32
N VAL A 98 6.39 5.76 -3.99
CA VAL A 98 5.32 5.67 -5.00
C VAL A 98 5.12 7.00 -5.73
N SER A 99 5.25 8.14 -5.04
CA SER A 99 5.18 9.47 -5.69
C SER A 99 6.31 9.67 -6.71
N ASP A 100 7.53 9.27 -6.36
CA ASP A 100 8.69 9.31 -7.27
C ASP A 100 8.50 8.33 -8.44
N ALA A 101 8.02 7.11 -8.19
CA ALA A 101 7.69 6.16 -9.25
C ALA A 101 6.62 6.68 -10.22
N LEU A 102 5.55 7.31 -9.71
CA LEU A 102 4.53 7.96 -10.53
C LEU A 102 5.12 9.08 -11.39
N GLY A 103 6.02 9.90 -10.83
CA GLY A 103 6.69 10.98 -11.55
C GLY A 103 7.70 10.52 -12.62
N ARG A 104 8.22 9.30 -12.50
CA ARG A 104 9.09 8.68 -13.54
C ARG A 104 8.32 7.97 -14.62
N PHE A 105 7.12 7.49 -14.29
CA PHE A 105 6.23 6.83 -15.23
C PHE A 105 5.52 7.84 -16.14
N LEU A 106 5.05 8.97 -15.59
CA LEU A 106 4.40 10.06 -16.33
C LEU A 106 5.41 10.88 -17.13
#